data_AF-A0A6M3JHQ3-F1
#
_entry.id   AF-A0A6M3JHQ3-F1
#
_cell.length_a   1.000
_cell.length_b   1.000
_cell.length_c   1.000
_cell.angle_alpha   90.00
_cell.angle_beta   90.00
_cell.angle_gamma   90.00
#
_symmetry.space_group_name_H-M   'P 1'
#
loop_
_entity.id
_entity.type
_entity.pdbx_description
1 polymer ?
#
loop_
_entity_poly.entity_id
_entity_poly.type
_entity_poly.pdbx_seq_one_letter_code
_entity_poly.pdbx_strand_id
1 'polypeptide(L)'
;MLTAPELESQVDMAIATLRPYTRGKRVYGVSGSRYHNSLEMSLDRMVIEQLGGEFYGVEAIVHLQGADKVMYTAHRMGGGLLYAAGGLDKVSIWMDVAEAQGSMPHIDLVVCAHYHFYVEVRTKCRVLVQAPCWQARTPWEVLSINPGKTQPMIGGIIIEVTPIGISMEHRTYDLPHIYDRLVMEGL
;
A
#
# COMPACT_ATOMS: atom_id res chain seq x y z
N MET A 1 15.97 -15.18 6.00
CA MET A 1 16.14 -13.86 5.36
C MET A 1 15.09 -13.75 4.26
N LEU A 2 13.96 -13.04 4.51
CA LEU A 2 12.82 -12.91 3.58
C LEU A 2 13.03 -11.76 2.58
N THR A 3 14.20 -11.71 1.94
CA THR A 3 14.50 -10.77 0.86
C THR A 3 15.44 -11.47 -0.12
N ALA A 4 14.97 -11.75 -1.32
CA ALA A 4 15.85 -12.24 -2.37
C ALA A 4 16.71 -11.07 -2.88
N PRO A 5 18.04 -11.21 -2.95
CA PRO A 5 18.92 -10.11 -3.33
C PRO A 5 18.78 -9.73 -4.81
N GLU A 6 18.38 -10.68 -5.68
CA GLU A 6 18.18 -10.44 -7.10
C GLU A 6 16.77 -9.89 -7.40
N LEU A 7 16.70 -8.88 -8.28
CA LEU A 7 15.44 -8.22 -8.64
C LEU A 7 14.43 -9.19 -9.28
N GLU A 8 14.91 -10.13 -10.09
CA GLU A 8 14.08 -11.16 -10.73
C GLU A 8 13.44 -12.08 -9.69
N SER A 9 14.22 -12.55 -8.70
CA SER A 9 13.72 -13.35 -7.58
C SER A 9 12.66 -12.59 -6.77
N GLN A 10 12.77 -11.26 -6.63
CA GLN A 10 11.75 -10.45 -5.96
C GLN A 10 10.43 -10.40 -6.75
N VAL A 11 10.52 -10.26 -8.08
CA VAL A 11 9.35 -10.33 -8.97
C VAL A 11 8.69 -11.70 -8.85
N ASP A 12 9.46 -12.79 -8.95
CA ASP A 12 8.93 -14.16 -8.86
C ASP A 12 8.23 -14.42 -7.52
N MET A 13 8.81 -13.97 -6.40
CA MET A 13 8.18 -14.09 -5.09
C MET A 13 6.89 -13.27 -4.99
N ALA A 14 6.86 -12.05 -5.52
CA ALA A 14 5.66 -11.22 -5.54
C ALA A 14 4.55 -11.88 -6.36
N ILE A 15 4.88 -12.41 -7.55
CA ILE A 15 3.96 -13.16 -8.39
C ILE A 15 3.43 -14.40 -7.65
N ALA A 16 4.30 -15.21 -7.06
CA ALA A 16 3.93 -16.42 -6.35
C ALA A 16 2.99 -16.13 -5.17
N THR A 17 3.23 -15.02 -4.46
CA THR A 17 2.44 -14.58 -3.32
C THR A 17 1.06 -14.05 -3.73
N LEU A 18 0.98 -13.24 -4.79
CA LEU A 18 -0.25 -12.55 -5.17
C LEU A 18 -1.16 -13.39 -6.08
N ARG A 19 -0.59 -14.29 -6.90
CA ARG A 19 -1.33 -15.07 -7.90
C ARG A 19 -2.53 -15.87 -7.35
N PRO A 20 -2.48 -16.50 -6.16
CA PRO A 20 -3.65 -17.16 -5.58
C PRO A 20 -4.84 -16.22 -5.35
N TYR A 21 -4.56 -14.94 -5.04
CA TYR A 21 -5.58 -13.94 -4.71
C TYR A 21 -6.11 -13.20 -5.93
N THR A 22 -5.33 -13.15 -7.02
CA THR A 22 -5.66 -12.42 -8.25
C THR A 22 -6.22 -13.29 -9.37
N ARG A 23 -6.14 -14.63 -9.25
CA ARG A 23 -6.63 -15.55 -10.29
C ARG A 23 -8.11 -15.29 -10.62
N GLY A 24 -8.38 -15.05 -11.89
CA GLY A 24 -9.73 -14.77 -12.40
C GLY A 24 -10.29 -13.40 -12.03
N LYS A 25 -9.46 -12.52 -11.45
CA LYS A 25 -9.83 -11.13 -11.10
C LYS A 25 -9.10 -10.15 -11.99
N ARG A 26 -9.67 -8.96 -12.13
CA ARG A 26 -8.97 -7.81 -12.73
C ARG A 26 -7.93 -7.31 -11.75
N VAL A 27 -6.72 -7.10 -12.25
CA VAL A 27 -5.59 -6.59 -11.46
C VAL A 27 -5.24 -5.22 -11.98
N TYR A 28 -5.08 -4.28 -11.04
CA TYR A 28 -4.68 -2.92 -11.31
C TYR A 28 -3.55 -2.58 -10.37
N GLY A 29 -2.59 -1.78 -10.80
CA GLY A 29 -1.54 -1.33 -9.90
C GLY A 29 -0.86 -0.05 -10.33
N VAL A 30 -0.19 0.53 -9.34
CA VAL A 30 0.58 1.77 -9.43
C VAL A 30 2.02 1.52 -9.01
N SER A 31 2.91 2.43 -9.36
CA SER A 31 4.33 2.38 -9.07
C SER A 31 4.56 2.51 -7.58
N GLY A 32 5.43 1.65 -7.06
CA GLY A 32 6.00 1.75 -5.73
C GLY A 32 7.00 2.91 -5.61
N SER A 33 7.71 2.93 -4.48
CA SER A 33 8.83 3.86 -4.29
C SER A 33 9.94 3.55 -5.30
N ARG A 34 10.49 4.59 -5.95
CA ARG A 34 11.59 4.46 -6.93
C ARG A 34 12.82 3.72 -6.38
N TYR A 35 12.97 3.61 -5.07
CA TYR A 35 14.02 2.84 -4.39
C TYR A 35 14.02 1.35 -4.75
N HIS A 36 12.87 0.78 -5.15
CA HIS A 36 12.75 -0.63 -5.53
C HIS A 36 12.79 -0.86 -7.05
N ASN A 37 12.96 0.19 -7.86
CA ASN A 37 13.00 0.09 -9.30
C ASN A 37 14.43 0.33 -9.81
N SER A 38 14.80 -0.38 -10.88
CA SER A 38 15.99 -0.03 -11.63
C SER A 38 15.73 1.24 -12.46
N LEU A 39 16.78 1.93 -12.90
CA LEU A 39 16.66 3.13 -13.73
C LEU A 39 15.96 2.86 -15.08
N GLU A 40 15.98 1.61 -15.55
CA GLU A 40 15.53 1.21 -16.88
C GLU A 40 14.26 0.35 -16.85
N MET A 41 13.95 -0.29 -15.72
CA MET A 41 12.90 -1.30 -15.59
C MET A 41 12.09 -1.09 -14.31
N SER A 42 10.77 -0.93 -14.48
CA SER A 42 9.82 -0.89 -13.37
C SER A 42 9.42 -2.32 -12.99
N LEU A 43 9.92 -2.80 -11.85
CA LEU A 43 9.56 -4.11 -11.30
C LEU A 43 8.07 -4.17 -10.96
N ASP A 44 7.50 -3.05 -10.49
CA ASP A 44 6.07 -2.94 -10.21
C ASP A 44 5.25 -3.25 -11.47
N ARG A 45 5.62 -2.62 -12.60
CA ARG A 45 4.98 -2.85 -13.89
C ARG A 45 5.10 -4.31 -14.32
N MET A 46 6.29 -4.90 -14.18
CA MET A 46 6.49 -6.32 -14.52
C MET A 46 5.59 -7.24 -13.69
N VAL A 47 5.52 -7.02 -12.37
CA VAL A 47 4.66 -7.81 -11.48
C VAL A 47 3.21 -7.71 -11.92
N ILE A 48 2.73 -6.50 -12.18
CA ILE A 48 1.34 -6.25 -12.58
C ILE A 48 1.03 -6.90 -13.94
N GLU A 49 1.88 -6.72 -14.94
CA GLU A 49 1.69 -7.28 -16.29
C GLU A 49 1.75 -8.82 -16.27
N GLN A 50 2.65 -9.42 -15.49
CA GLN A 50 2.74 -10.88 -15.33
C GLN A 50 1.58 -11.49 -14.52
N LEU A 51 0.85 -10.69 -13.73
CA LEU A 51 -0.42 -11.08 -13.13
C LEU A 51 -1.61 -10.89 -14.09
N GLY A 52 -1.37 -10.43 -15.33
CA GLY A 52 -2.41 -10.12 -16.32
C GLY A 52 -3.16 -8.82 -16.01
N GLY A 53 -2.53 -7.89 -15.28
CA GLY A 53 -3.12 -6.63 -14.85
C GLY A 53 -2.75 -5.42 -15.71
N GLU A 54 -3.31 -4.27 -15.32
CA GLU A 54 -3.07 -2.96 -15.95
C GLU A 54 -2.28 -2.04 -15.01
N PHE A 55 -1.22 -1.42 -15.54
CA PHE A 55 -0.35 -0.51 -14.82
C PHE A 55 -0.68 0.96 -15.12
N TYR A 56 -0.97 1.74 -14.08
CA TYR A 56 -1.41 3.14 -14.21
C TYR A 56 -0.31 4.19 -13.94
N GLY A 57 0.96 3.78 -13.80
CA GLY A 57 2.02 4.72 -13.46
C GLY A 57 2.02 5.06 -11.97
N VAL A 58 2.25 6.32 -11.59
CA VAL A 58 2.52 6.70 -10.18
C VAL A 58 1.25 6.74 -9.31
N GLU A 59 0.15 7.16 -9.91
CA GLU A 59 -1.13 7.35 -9.24
C GLU A 59 -2.28 7.21 -10.25
N ALA A 60 -3.48 6.96 -9.75
CA ALA A 60 -4.68 6.86 -10.58
C ALA A 60 -5.92 7.39 -9.84
N ILE A 61 -6.82 8.01 -10.60
CA ILE A 61 -8.20 8.28 -10.19
C ILE A 61 -9.09 7.33 -11.00
N VAL A 62 -9.86 6.50 -10.30
CA VAL A 62 -10.63 5.40 -10.87
C VAL A 62 -12.10 5.57 -10.52
N HIS A 63 -12.98 5.54 -11.53
CA HIS A 63 -14.42 5.51 -11.31
C HIS A 63 -14.90 4.06 -11.14
N LEU A 64 -15.47 3.77 -9.97
CA LEU A 64 -16.05 2.49 -9.60
C LEU A 64 -17.51 2.44 -10.05
N GLN A 65 -17.69 2.19 -11.35
CA GLN A 65 -18.99 2.31 -12.05
C GLN A 65 -20.16 1.59 -11.36
N GLY A 66 -19.93 0.43 -10.74
CA GLY A 66 -20.99 -0.35 -10.07
C GLY A 66 -21.57 0.31 -8.81
N ALA A 67 -20.87 1.31 -8.24
CA ALA A 67 -21.28 2.01 -7.02
C ALA A 67 -21.43 3.53 -7.21
N ASP A 68 -21.07 4.05 -8.39
CA ASP A 68 -20.91 5.47 -8.67
C ASP A 68 -20.03 6.18 -7.62
N LYS A 69 -18.82 5.64 -7.43
CA LYS A 69 -17.82 6.11 -6.47
C LYS A 69 -16.49 6.37 -7.14
N VAL A 70 -15.73 7.34 -6.65
CA VAL A 70 -14.41 7.66 -7.19
C VAL A 70 -13.33 7.29 -6.18
N MET A 71 -12.34 6.56 -6.66
CA MET A 71 -11.18 6.15 -5.87
C MET A 71 -9.92 6.85 -6.37
N TYR A 72 -9.15 7.43 -5.46
CA TYR A 72 -7.76 7.80 -5.70
C TYR A 72 -6.83 6.73 -5.14
N THR A 73 -5.81 6.35 -5.90
CA THR A 73 -4.78 5.43 -5.43
C THR A 73 -3.38 5.86 -5.84
N ALA A 74 -2.43 5.72 -4.93
CA ALA A 74 -1.02 5.97 -5.13
C ALA A 74 -0.20 5.12 -4.15
N HIS A 75 1.10 4.93 -4.37
CA HIS A 75 1.90 4.22 -3.38
C HIS A 75 2.08 5.01 -2.07
N ARG A 76 2.30 6.34 -2.16
CA ARG A 76 2.59 7.22 -1.00
C ARG A 76 1.44 8.18 -0.71
N MET A 77 1.33 8.61 0.54
CA MET A 77 0.28 9.55 1.04
C MET A 77 0.86 10.85 1.58
N GLY A 78 1.91 11.36 0.93
CA GLY A 78 2.68 12.49 1.46
C GLY A 78 3.73 12.06 2.49
N GLY A 79 4.27 13.02 3.24
CA GLY A 79 5.41 12.82 4.15
C GLY A 79 5.25 13.50 5.52
N GLY A 80 6.19 13.21 6.42
CA GLY A 80 6.23 13.80 7.76
C GLY A 80 5.17 13.21 8.69
N LEU A 81 5.33 11.91 9.02
CA LEU A 81 4.52 11.23 10.02
C LEU A 81 4.98 11.63 11.44
N LEU A 82 4.15 12.40 12.14
CA LEU A 82 4.26 12.54 13.60
C LEU A 82 3.48 11.40 14.29
N TYR A 83 2.32 11.04 13.73
CA TYR A 83 1.46 9.92 14.14
C TYR A 83 0.93 9.19 12.89
N ALA A 84 0.50 7.94 13.05
CA ALA A 84 0.18 7.03 11.94
C ALA A 84 -0.87 7.58 10.96
N ALA A 85 -1.93 8.23 11.47
CA ALA A 85 -2.98 8.83 10.66
C ALA A 85 -2.60 10.19 10.03
N GLY A 86 -1.54 10.86 10.52
CA GLY A 86 -1.28 12.26 10.15
C GLY A 86 -0.91 12.47 8.68
N GLY A 87 -0.44 11.43 7.97
CA GLY A 87 -0.28 11.47 6.53
C GLY A 87 -1.63 11.48 5.80
N LEU A 88 -2.56 10.63 6.24
CA LEU A 88 -3.92 10.51 5.70
C LEU A 88 -4.73 11.78 5.89
N ASP A 89 -4.67 12.37 7.08
CA ASP A 89 -5.41 13.60 7.38
C ASP A 89 -4.98 14.75 6.47
N LYS A 90 -3.67 14.90 6.24
CA LYS A 90 -3.12 15.91 5.32
C LYS A 90 -3.60 15.71 3.89
N VAL A 91 -3.62 14.45 3.40
CA VAL A 91 -4.13 14.14 2.06
C VAL A 91 -5.61 14.51 1.95
N SER A 92 -6.42 14.16 2.96
CA SER A 92 -7.85 14.52 2.98
C SER A 92 -8.05 16.03 2.87
N ILE A 93 -7.30 16.83 3.65
CA ILE A 93 -7.42 18.29 3.63
C ILE A 93 -7.13 18.86 2.24
N TRP A 94 -6.07 18.39 1.58
CA TRP A 94 -5.71 18.88 0.24
C TRP A 94 -6.68 18.43 -0.84
N MET A 95 -7.28 17.24 -0.71
CA MET A 95 -8.37 16.80 -1.58
C MET A 95 -9.60 17.68 -1.41
N ASP A 96 -10.01 18.01 -0.17
CA ASP A 96 -11.13 18.93 0.07
C ASP A 96 -10.91 20.29 -0.60
N VAL A 97 -9.69 20.83 -0.52
CA VAL A 97 -9.34 22.10 -1.17
C VAL A 97 -9.40 21.98 -2.70
N ALA A 98 -8.84 20.91 -3.28
CA ALA A 98 -8.85 20.70 -4.73
C ALA A 98 -10.28 20.50 -5.27
N GLU A 99 -11.11 19.72 -4.57
CA GLU A 99 -12.52 19.51 -4.88
C GLU A 99 -13.31 20.83 -4.82
N ALA A 100 -13.12 21.62 -3.76
CA ALA A 100 -13.78 22.91 -3.60
C ALA A 100 -13.39 23.93 -4.70
N GLN A 101 -12.19 23.79 -5.25
CA GLN A 101 -11.69 24.60 -6.38
C GLN A 101 -12.13 24.05 -7.75
N GLY A 102 -12.75 22.87 -7.80
CA GLY A 102 -13.13 22.21 -9.04
C GLY A 102 -11.94 21.69 -9.85
N SER A 103 -10.75 21.57 -9.25
CA SER A 103 -9.54 21.06 -9.91
C SER A 103 -9.44 19.53 -9.87
N MET A 104 -10.30 18.87 -9.09
CA MET A 104 -10.39 17.41 -8.97
C MET A 104 -11.85 16.98 -8.76
N PRO A 105 -12.29 15.80 -9.27
CA PRO A 105 -13.59 15.24 -8.89
C PRO A 105 -13.63 14.92 -7.39
N HIS A 106 -14.84 14.79 -6.85
CA HIS A 106 -15.01 14.28 -5.50
C HIS A 106 -14.42 12.88 -5.34
N ILE A 107 -13.59 12.66 -4.33
CA ILE A 107 -12.96 11.37 -4.04
C ILE A 107 -13.62 10.74 -2.81
N ASP A 108 -14.32 9.62 -3.01
CA ASP A 108 -14.98 8.86 -1.94
C ASP A 108 -14.00 7.92 -1.20
N LEU A 109 -12.98 7.42 -1.90
CA LEU A 109 -12.04 6.43 -1.38
C LEU A 109 -10.59 6.78 -1.74
N VAL A 110 -9.70 6.72 -0.75
CA VAL A 110 -8.25 6.85 -0.95
C VAL A 110 -7.57 5.55 -0.53
N VAL A 111 -6.85 4.91 -1.44
CA VAL A 111 -6.10 3.67 -1.16
C VAL A 111 -4.63 3.87 -1.47
N CYS A 112 -3.78 3.81 -0.44
CA CYS A 112 -2.34 3.85 -0.65
C CYS A 112 -1.59 2.84 0.23
N ALA A 113 -0.27 2.81 0.12
CA ALA A 113 0.60 1.87 0.83
C ALA A 113 1.80 2.62 1.46
N HIS A 114 3.01 2.12 1.24
CA HIS A 114 4.31 2.70 1.64
C HIS A 114 4.80 2.40 3.05
N TYR A 115 4.03 2.68 4.10
CA TYR A 115 4.58 2.57 5.46
C TYR A 115 4.45 1.20 6.11
N HIS A 116 3.91 0.21 5.38
CA HIS A 116 3.87 -1.20 5.78
C HIS A 116 3.09 -1.46 7.08
N PHE A 117 2.08 -0.65 7.40
CA PHE A 117 1.11 -0.92 8.47
C PHE A 117 -0.28 -0.48 8.05
N TYR A 118 -1.31 -1.07 8.66
CA TYR A 118 -2.69 -0.70 8.40
C TYR A 118 -3.07 0.59 9.16
N VAL A 119 -3.70 1.53 8.45
CA VAL A 119 -4.44 2.64 9.05
C VAL A 119 -5.68 2.90 8.22
N GLU A 120 -6.78 3.14 8.90
CA GLU A 120 -8.02 3.61 8.31
C GLU A 120 -8.43 4.92 8.96
N VAL A 121 -8.78 5.89 8.13
CA VAL A 121 -9.38 7.16 8.55
C VAL A 121 -10.71 7.31 7.82
N ARG A 122 -11.78 7.53 8.58
CA ARG A 122 -13.11 7.83 8.04
C ARG A 122 -13.47 9.27 8.36
N THR A 123 -13.80 10.03 7.33
CA THR A 123 -14.40 11.34 7.48
C THR A 123 -15.88 11.26 7.10
N LYS A 124 -16.60 12.38 7.22
CA LYS A 124 -17.98 12.48 6.72
C LYS A 124 -18.07 12.26 5.21
N CYS A 125 -17.01 12.61 4.47
CA CYS A 125 -17.04 12.69 3.01
C CYS A 125 -16.33 11.51 2.34
N ARG A 126 -15.33 10.90 3.00
CA ARG A 126 -14.50 9.87 2.36
C ARG A 126 -13.89 8.88 3.34
N VAL A 127 -13.46 7.74 2.81
CA VAL A 127 -12.67 6.74 3.50
C VAL A 127 -11.25 6.79 2.97
N LEU A 128 -10.26 6.79 3.86
CA LEU A 128 -8.86 6.71 3.47
C LEU A 128 -8.18 5.53 4.17
N VAL A 129 -7.37 4.80 3.41
CA VAL A 129 -6.70 3.61 3.91
C VAL A 129 -5.24 3.55 3.48
N GLN A 130 -4.41 3.21 4.45
CA GLN A 130 -3.08 2.68 4.22
C GLN A 130 -3.12 1.16 4.31
N ALA A 131 -2.79 0.50 3.20
CA ALA A 131 -2.73 -0.94 3.16
C ALA A 131 -1.49 -1.47 3.93
N PRO A 132 -1.61 -2.66 4.56
CA PRO A 132 -0.46 -3.46 4.99
C PRO A 132 0.39 -3.89 3.78
N CYS A 133 1.50 -4.58 4.03
CA CYS A 133 2.39 -5.03 2.96
C CYS A 133 2.37 -6.57 2.79
N TRP A 134 3.07 -7.04 1.75
CA TRP A 134 3.21 -8.45 1.41
C TRP A 134 4.63 -8.98 1.66
N GLN A 135 5.52 -8.11 2.13
CA GLN A 135 6.93 -8.41 2.37
C GLN A 135 7.34 -8.01 3.77
N ALA A 136 8.23 -8.81 4.36
CA ALA A 136 8.87 -8.47 5.62
C ALA A 136 9.81 -7.26 5.45
N ARG A 137 10.44 -6.85 6.54
CA ARG A 137 11.28 -5.64 6.59
C ARG A 137 12.43 -5.73 5.57
N THR A 138 12.50 -4.74 4.67
CA THR A 138 13.71 -4.44 3.90
C THR A 138 14.68 -3.67 4.83
N PRO A 139 15.94 -4.13 5.00
CA PRO A 139 16.91 -3.39 5.80
C PRO A 139 17.19 -2.02 5.17
N TRP A 140 16.85 -0.95 5.87
CA TRP A 140 17.22 0.42 5.49
C TRP A 140 17.81 1.14 6.70
N GLU A 141 19.05 1.60 6.57
CA GLU A 141 19.85 2.17 7.66
C GLU A 141 19.12 3.28 8.43
N VAL A 142 18.47 4.19 7.71
CA VAL A 142 17.75 5.35 8.29
C VAL A 142 16.58 4.93 9.18
N LEU A 143 15.84 3.88 8.81
CA LEU A 143 14.72 3.39 9.60
C LEU A 143 15.12 2.37 10.67
N SER A 144 16.35 1.85 10.60
CA SER A 144 16.86 0.84 11.54
C SER A 144 17.05 1.36 12.97
N ILE A 145 16.99 2.68 13.15
CA ILE A 145 17.11 3.37 14.45
C ILE A 145 15.87 3.12 15.33
N ASN A 146 14.72 2.74 14.76
CA ASN A 146 13.50 2.48 15.53
C ASN A 146 12.86 1.13 15.17
N PRO A 147 13.21 0.05 15.89
CA PRO A 147 12.71 -1.29 15.60
C PRO A 147 11.18 -1.42 15.76
N GLY A 148 10.57 -0.65 16.67
CA GLY A 148 9.12 -0.65 16.88
C GLY A 148 8.35 -0.02 15.72
N LYS A 149 8.93 0.99 15.03
CA LYS A 149 8.32 1.62 13.85
C LYS A 149 8.53 0.85 12.55
N THR A 150 9.37 -0.17 12.56
CA THR A 150 9.75 -0.93 11.36
C THR A 150 9.22 -2.35 11.35
N GLN A 151 8.32 -2.69 12.28
CA GLN A 151 7.54 -3.93 12.22
C GLN A 151 6.46 -3.79 11.15
N PRO A 152 6.55 -4.53 10.03
CA PRO A 152 5.55 -4.46 8.98
C PRO A 152 4.31 -5.26 9.38
N MET A 153 3.09 -4.82 9.07
CA MET A 153 1.92 -5.70 9.10
C MET A 153 1.84 -6.42 7.76
N ILE A 154 1.90 -7.76 7.77
CA ILE A 154 1.72 -8.57 6.57
C ILE A 154 0.24 -8.84 6.37
N GLY A 155 -0.29 -8.55 5.20
CA GLY A 155 -1.72 -8.74 4.97
C GLY A 155 -2.25 -8.04 3.73
N GLY A 156 -3.57 -7.91 3.71
CA GLY A 156 -4.30 -7.16 2.70
C GLY A 156 -5.58 -6.55 3.27
N ILE A 157 -6.25 -5.78 2.44
CA ILE A 157 -7.57 -5.20 2.75
C ILE A 157 -8.58 -5.69 1.73
N ILE A 158 -9.78 -5.98 2.20
CA ILE A 158 -10.97 -6.22 1.38
C ILE A 158 -11.85 -4.99 1.56
N ILE A 159 -12.15 -4.33 0.44
CA ILE A 159 -13.00 -3.14 0.41
C ILE A 159 -14.26 -3.51 -0.35
N GLU A 160 -15.41 -3.35 0.31
CA GLU A 160 -16.70 -3.44 -0.33
C GLU A 160 -17.19 -2.02 -0.62
N VAL A 161 -17.50 -1.76 -1.90
CA VAL A 161 -17.97 -0.45 -2.35
C VAL A 161 -19.37 -0.62 -2.91
N THR A 162 -20.32 0.09 -2.31
CA THR A 162 -21.74 0.08 -2.69
C THR A 162 -22.23 1.51 -2.91
N PRO A 163 -23.38 1.71 -3.56
CA PRO A 163 -23.98 3.05 -3.70
C PRO A 163 -24.24 3.77 -2.37
N ILE A 164 -24.48 3.01 -1.29
CA ILE A 164 -24.82 3.55 0.03
C ILE A 164 -23.61 3.74 0.95
N GLY A 165 -22.44 3.22 0.59
CA GLY A 165 -21.25 3.36 1.42
C GLY A 165 -20.12 2.39 1.10
N ILE A 166 -19.03 2.56 1.85
CA ILE A 166 -17.79 1.79 1.75
C ILE A 166 -17.55 1.06 3.07
N SER A 167 -17.42 -0.26 3.02
CA SER A 167 -17.06 -1.10 4.17
C SER A 167 -15.65 -1.67 3.96
N MET A 168 -14.95 -2.00 5.06
CA MET A 168 -13.57 -2.45 4.98
C MET A 168 -13.29 -3.54 6.00
N GLU A 169 -12.59 -4.58 5.54
CA GLU A 169 -12.04 -5.64 6.36
C GLU A 169 -10.54 -5.72 6.12
N HIS A 170 -9.73 -5.62 7.17
CA HIS A 170 -8.30 -5.90 7.09
C HIS A 170 -8.02 -7.34 7.50
N ARG A 171 -7.13 -8.00 6.76
CA ARG A 171 -6.65 -9.35 7.05
C ARG A 171 -5.15 -9.30 7.22
N THR A 172 -4.68 -9.41 8.45
CA THR A 172 -3.26 -9.48 8.77
C THR A 172 -2.88 -10.89 9.21
N TYR A 173 -1.67 -11.29 8.88
CA TYR A 173 -1.06 -12.55 9.29
C TYR A 173 -0.07 -12.30 10.41
N ASP A 174 0.09 -13.29 11.28
CA ASP A 174 1.10 -13.25 12.32
C ASP A 174 2.50 -13.17 11.69
N LEU A 175 3.29 -12.22 12.18
CA LEU A 175 4.66 -12.04 11.76
C LEU A 175 5.55 -13.07 12.44
N PRO A 176 6.43 -13.76 11.70
CA PRO A 176 7.61 -14.35 12.35
C PRO A 176 8.42 -13.21 12.99
N HIS A 177 8.89 -13.41 14.22
CA HIS A 177 9.69 -12.41 14.93
C HIS A 177 10.91 -12.01 14.08
N ILE A 178 10.95 -10.77 13.60
CA ILE A 178 12.02 -10.29 12.70
C ILE A 178 13.29 -9.92 13.49
N TYR A 179 13.13 -9.61 14.78
CA TYR A 179 14.23 -9.43 15.72
C TYR A 179 14.28 -10.66 16.63
N ASP A 180 15.03 -11.69 16.23
CA ASP A 180 15.28 -12.85 17.08
C ASP A 180 15.96 -12.43 18.39
N ARG A 181 15.66 -13.14 19.48
CA ARG A 181 16.37 -12.98 20.75
C ARG A 181 17.82 -13.41 20.54
N LEU A 182 18.74 -12.46 20.61
CA LEU A 182 20.12 -12.79 20.95
C LEU A 182 20.16 -13.20 22.42
N VAL A 183 20.24 -14.49 22.68
CA VAL A 183 20.58 -15.00 24.02
C VAL A 183 22.08 -14.83 24.17
N MET A 184 22.50 -13.87 24.97
CA MET A 184 23.90 -13.76 25.38
C MET A 184 24.12 -14.73 26.54
N GLU A 185 24.69 -15.90 26.26
CA GLU A 185 25.16 -16.80 27.31
C GLU A 185 26.48 -16.28 27.88
N GLY A 186 26.55 -16.04 29.20
CA GLY A 186 27.79 -15.70 29.89
C GLY A 186 28.05 -14.22 30.18
N LEU A 187 27.00 -13.39 30.33
CA LEU A 187 27.07 -12.10 31.04
C LEU A 187 26.44 -12.23 32.43
#